data_AF-A0A951WKL5-F1
#
_entry.id   AF-A0A951WKL5-F1
#
_cell.length_a   1.000
_cell.length_b   1.000
_cell.length_c   1.000
_cell.angle_alpha   90.00
_cell.angle_beta   90.00
_cell.angle_gamma   90.00
#
_symmetry.space_group_name_H-M   'P 1'
#
loop_
_entity.id
_entity.type
_entity.pdbx_description
1 polymer ?
#
loop_
_entity_poly.entity_id
_entity_poly.type
_entity_poly.pdbx_seq_one_letter_code
_entity_poly.pdbx_strand_id
1 'polypeptide(L)'
;MDEECRQLLIEVARKDWEQELIDYRQSLVEKLAGNSVRDSLNQIREAGLGPGAWYGLAVGAMAGLGMQLESLLLSIALFLLVTISFSVWVGGLGLLLALILMVATPGLIAGVAFFISTGYQWVGSLILGSVGFFSGGLVYGVIREQYLTSKEMEMLGLAREQFQNYILSPEDLLKFWNDRLKQFLLNRQNTIAHKIRECRRLIEECKTVSKDLESSPELNAPETIEKLAQRQKVTEAVLADALSANVILAKIEKGFLNRIRELEALVAKRNLMERELEKQKQLSLRIARLLGKTEENTLDWVQKKQEFQIELAGMIHAFEQELLHTKDMIEAEIEIHN
;
A
#
# COMPACT_ATOMS: atom_id res chain seq x y z
N MET A 1 35.73 14.19 32.87
CA MET A 1 35.01 13.00 32.35
C MET A 1 35.50 11.83 33.17
N ASP A 2 34.60 11.07 33.81
CA ASP A 2 34.97 9.84 34.53
C ASP A 2 35.70 8.90 33.56
N GLU A 3 36.87 8.38 33.96
CA GLU A 3 37.73 7.53 33.12
C GLU A 3 36.99 6.27 32.65
N GLU A 4 36.02 5.79 33.45
CA GLU A 4 35.16 4.66 33.12
C GLU A 4 34.11 4.99 32.04
N CYS A 5 33.53 6.21 32.05
CA CYS A 5 32.67 6.70 30.96
C CYS A 5 33.45 6.79 29.64
N ARG A 6 34.73 7.14 29.71
CA ARG A 6 35.62 7.22 28.56
C ARG A 6 35.96 5.83 28.01
N GLN A 7 36.20 4.83 28.86
CA GLN A 7 36.41 3.45 28.42
C GLN A 7 35.17 2.84 27.76
N LEU A 8 33.99 3.11 28.30
CA LEU A 8 32.75 2.60 27.71
C LEU A 8 32.39 3.34 26.40
N LEU A 9 32.71 4.64 26.29
CA LEU A 9 32.70 5.35 25.01
C LEU A 9 33.69 4.75 24.01
N ILE A 10 34.87 4.29 24.45
CA ILE A 10 35.82 3.58 23.59
C ILE A 10 35.27 2.22 23.17
N GLU A 11 34.61 1.46 24.04
CA GLU A 11 33.97 0.18 23.67
C GLU A 11 32.81 0.38 22.71
N VAL A 12 31.98 1.40 22.92
CA VAL A 12 30.96 1.83 21.96
C VAL A 12 31.66 2.22 20.66
N ALA A 13 32.69 3.06 20.67
CA ALA A 13 33.41 3.48 19.47
C ALA A 13 34.16 2.34 18.75
N ARG A 14 34.52 1.27 19.45
CA ARG A 14 35.16 0.06 18.90
C ARG A 14 34.16 -0.92 18.29
N LYS A 15 32.86 -0.77 18.54
CA LYS A 15 31.85 -1.53 17.81
C LYS A 15 31.86 -1.07 16.35
N ASP A 16 31.76 -2.02 15.44
CA ASP A 16 31.68 -1.75 14.00
C ASP A 16 30.30 -1.17 13.64
N TRP A 17 30.13 0.12 13.95
CA TRP A 17 28.93 0.87 13.60
C TRP A 17 28.80 1.07 12.10
N GLU A 18 29.91 0.99 11.36
CA GLU A 18 29.92 1.12 9.91
C GLU A 18 29.19 -0.06 9.28
N GLN A 19 29.51 -1.29 9.71
CA GLN A 19 28.78 -2.47 9.25
C GLN A 19 27.30 -2.44 9.66
N GLU A 20 26.98 -2.06 10.92
CA GLU A 20 25.58 -1.95 11.37
C GLU A 20 24.79 -0.89 10.58
N LEU A 21 25.45 0.20 10.18
CA LEU A 21 24.85 1.25 9.35
C LEU A 21 24.59 0.75 7.92
N ILE A 22 25.51 -0.04 7.36
CA ILE A 22 25.35 -0.69 6.06
C ILE A 22 24.17 -1.66 6.10
N ASP A 23 24.08 -2.50 7.13
CA ASP A 23 23.00 -3.47 7.29
C ASP A 23 21.65 -2.76 7.50
N TYR A 24 21.63 -1.68 8.28
CA TYR A 24 20.44 -0.84 8.44
C TYR A 24 19.99 -0.22 7.12
N ARG A 25 20.93 0.33 6.34
CA ARG A 25 20.66 0.88 5.01
C ARG A 25 20.07 -0.17 4.09
N GLN A 26 20.64 -1.37 4.05
CA GLN A 26 20.12 -2.47 3.24
C GLN A 26 18.69 -2.85 3.65
N SER A 27 18.43 -3.00 4.96
CA SER A 27 17.09 -3.28 5.47
C SER A 27 16.07 -2.18 5.11
N LEU A 28 16.50 -0.92 5.15
CA LEU A 28 15.65 0.22 4.80
C LEU A 28 15.37 0.26 3.30
N VAL A 29 16.38 -0.03 2.46
CA VAL A 29 16.23 -0.22 1.02
C VAL A 29 15.24 -1.34 0.69
N GLU A 30 15.35 -2.50 1.36
CA GLU A 30 14.41 -3.59 1.19
C GLU A 30 12.99 -3.21 1.59
N LYS A 31 12.83 -2.45 2.67
CA LYS A 31 11.52 -1.97 3.12
C LYS A 31 10.92 -0.95 2.14
N LEU A 32 11.72 -0.03 1.62
CA LEU A 32 11.29 0.95 0.62
C LEU A 32 10.90 0.25 -0.69
N ALA A 33 11.73 -0.69 -1.16
CA ALA A 33 11.43 -1.49 -2.33
C ALA A 33 10.14 -2.29 -2.13
N GLY A 34 9.99 -2.98 -0.99
CA GLY A 34 8.79 -3.75 -0.66
C GLY A 34 7.52 -2.89 -0.59
N ASN A 35 7.60 -1.70 0.00
CA ASN A 35 6.46 -0.77 0.05
C ASN A 35 6.08 -0.28 -1.36
N SER A 36 7.06 0.13 -2.17
CA SER A 36 6.82 0.56 -3.56
C SER A 36 6.17 -0.53 -4.40
N VAL A 37 6.62 -1.77 -4.25
CA VAL A 37 6.04 -2.93 -4.94
C VAL A 37 4.64 -3.22 -4.44
N ARG A 38 4.40 -3.17 -3.12
CA ARG A 38 3.07 -3.36 -2.53
C ARG A 38 2.08 -2.31 -3.05
N ASP A 39 2.46 -1.05 -3.11
CA ASP A 39 1.60 0.03 -3.61
C ASP A 39 1.28 -0.19 -5.09
N SER A 40 2.27 -0.58 -5.89
CA SER A 40 2.11 -0.89 -7.31
C SER A 40 1.22 -2.13 -7.54
N LEU A 41 1.40 -3.18 -6.75
CA LEU A 41 0.57 -4.38 -6.76
C LEU A 41 -0.87 -4.08 -6.35
N ASN A 42 -1.08 -3.23 -5.34
CA ASN A 42 -2.41 -2.82 -4.93
C ASN A 42 -3.14 -2.09 -6.06
N GLN A 43 -2.48 -1.16 -6.76
CA GLN A 43 -3.05 -0.50 -7.94
C GLN A 43 -3.39 -1.49 -9.06
N ILE A 44 -2.51 -2.47 -9.34
CA ILE A 44 -2.78 -3.54 -10.32
C ILE A 44 -3.94 -4.42 -9.87
N ARG A 45 -4.05 -4.68 -8.55
CA ARG A 45 -5.10 -5.52 -7.96
C ARG A 45 -6.45 -4.85 -8.05
N GLU A 46 -6.51 -3.54 -7.83
CA GLU A 46 -7.71 -2.71 -7.97
C GLU A 46 -8.15 -2.61 -9.44
N ALA A 47 -7.22 -2.40 -10.37
CA ALA A 47 -7.51 -2.39 -11.81
C ALA A 47 -7.95 -3.76 -12.37
N GLY A 48 -7.45 -4.85 -11.78
CA GLY A 48 -7.72 -6.23 -12.22
C GLY A 48 -9.01 -6.88 -11.70
N LEU A 49 -9.80 -6.19 -10.87
CA LEU A 49 -11.09 -6.73 -10.37
C LEU A 49 -12.18 -6.81 -11.46
N GLY A 50 -12.11 -5.96 -12.49
CA GLY A 50 -13.03 -5.98 -13.62
C GLY A 50 -12.99 -7.26 -14.47
N PRO A 51 -11.83 -7.65 -15.06
CA PRO A 51 -11.76 -8.75 -16.03
C PRO A 51 -12.00 -10.16 -15.45
N GLY A 52 -11.75 -10.39 -14.16
CA GLY A 52 -11.99 -11.69 -13.52
C GLY A 52 -13.48 -12.08 -13.43
N ALA A 53 -14.34 -11.09 -13.15
CA ALA A 53 -15.79 -11.29 -13.16
C ALA A 53 -16.29 -11.60 -14.58
N TRP A 54 -15.76 -10.94 -15.60
CA TRP A 54 -16.09 -11.22 -17.01
C TRP A 54 -15.63 -12.59 -17.48
N TYR A 55 -14.47 -13.07 -17.02
CA TYR A 55 -13.99 -14.41 -17.35
C TYR A 55 -14.87 -15.50 -16.72
N GLY A 56 -15.22 -15.36 -15.43
CA GLY A 56 -16.17 -16.27 -14.77
C GLY A 56 -17.55 -16.24 -15.42
N LEU A 57 -18.05 -15.06 -15.81
CA LEU A 57 -19.31 -14.90 -16.54
C LEU A 57 -19.24 -15.55 -17.95
N ALA A 58 -18.14 -15.38 -18.67
CA ALA A 58 -17.97 -15.96 -20.01
C ALA A 58 -17.87 -17.48 -19.97
N VAL A 59 -17.12 -18.06 -19.02
CA VAL A 59 -17.02 -19.51 -18.83
C VAL A 59 -18.36 -20.09 -18.37
N GLY A 60 -19.05 -19.43 -17.44
CA GLY A 60 -20.39 -19.82 -17.00
C GLY A 60 -21.43 -19.77 -18.13
N ALA A 61 -21.39 -18.72 -18.97
CA ALA A 61 -22.27 -18.58 -20.13
C ALA A 61 -22.00 -19.65 -21.19
N MET A 62 -20.73 -19.95 -21.48
CA MET A 62 -20.36 -21.01 -22.44
C MET A 62 -20.76 -22.41 -21.94
N ALA A 63 -20.58 -22.69 -20.64
CA ALA A 63 -21.02 -23.96 -20.04
C ALA A 63 -22.55 -24.11 -20.07
N GLY A 64 -23.30 -23.02 -19.83
CA GLY A 64 -24.76 -23.00 -19.93
C GLY A 64 -25.29 -23.22 -21.35
N LEU A 65 -24.63 -22.63 -22.37
CA LEU A 65 -25.02 -22.78 -23.77
C LEU A 65 -24.72 -24.17 -24.34
N GLY A 66 -23.64 -24.83 -23.92
CA GLY A 66 -23.26 -26.17 -24.40
C GLY A 66 -24.30 -27.25 -24.07
N MET A 67 -24.92 -27.22 -22.89
CA MET A 67 -25.89 -28.24 -22.45
C MET A 67 -27.32 -28.00 -22.95
N GLN A 68 -27.67 -26.75 -23.31
CA GLN A 68 -28.93 -26.48 -24.01
C GLN A 68 -28.98 -27.21 -25.36
N LEU A 69 -27.84 -27.39 -26.02
CA LEU A 69 -27.76 -28.09 -27.31
C LEU A 69 -28.00 -29.61 -27.17
N GLU A 70 -27.39 -30.25 -26.15
CA GLU A 70 -27.51 -31.70 -25.91
C GLU A 70 -28.91 -32.12 -25.43
N SER A 71 -29.51 -31.33 -24.52
CA SER A 71 -30.83 -31.63 -23.97
C SER A 71 -31.97 -31.44 -25.00
N LEU A 72 -31.81 -30.52 -25.94
CA LEU A 72 -32.76 -30.29 -27.03
C LEU A 72 -32.78 -31.47 -28.01
N LEU A 73 -31.60 -32.00 -28.38
CA LEU A 73 -31.48 -33.21 -29.21
C LEU A 73 -32.09 -34.46 -28.54
N LEU A 74 -31.86 -34.64 -27.23
CA LEU A 74 -32.41 -35.78 -26.49
C LEU A 74 -33.95 -35.74 -26.40
N SER A 75 -34.52 -34.55 -26.19
CA SER A 75 -35.99 -34.37 -26.12
C SER A 75 -36.69 -34.64 -27.45
N ILE A 76 -36.07 -34.26 -28.57
CA ILE A 76 -36.57 -34.55 -29.92
C ILE A 76 -36.50 -36.06 -30.21
N ALA A 77 -35.40 -36.71 -29.83
CA ALA A 77 -35.24 -38.16 -30.00
C ALA A 77 -36.26 -38.97 -29.18
N LEU A 78 -36.53 -38.56 -27.94
CA LEU A 78 -37.53 -39.19 -27.07
C LEU A 78 -38.97 -38.96 -27.57
N PHE A 79 -39.27 -37.77 -28.07
CA PHE A 79 -40.55 -37.48 -28.71
C PHE A 79 -40.77 -38.38 -29.93
N LEU A 80 -39.77 -38.52 -30.80
CA LEU A 80 -39.85 -39.40 -31.97
C LEU A 80 -40.03 -40.87 -31.56
N LEU A 81 -39.30 -41.36 -30.55
CA LEU A 81 -39.39 -42.73 -30.04
C LEU A 81 -40.77 -43.06 -29.44
N VAL A 82 -41.35 -42.13 -28.68
CA VAL A 82 -42.70 -42.31 -28.09
C VAL A 82 -43.77 -42.28 -29.19
N THR A 83 -43.63 -41.40 -30.17
CA THR A 83 -44.58 -41.28 -31.30
C THR A 83 -44.55 -42.54 -32.18
N ILE A 84 -43.37 -43.11 -32.42
CA ILE A 84 -43.18 -44.34 -33.22
C ILE A 84 -43.65 -45.57 -32.44
N SER A 85 -43.44 -45.64 -31.13
CA SER A 85 -43.84 -46.80 -30.31
C SER A 85 -45.37 -46.89 -30.14
N PHE A 86 -46.05 -45.74 -30.07
CA PHE A 86 -47.51 -45.68 -29.92
C PHE A 86 -48.27 -46.02 -31.21
N SER A 87 -47.69 -45.74 -32.39
CA SER A 87 -48.29 -46.06 -33.69
C SER A 87 -48.27 -47.56 -34.03
N VAL A 88 -47.36 -48.33 -33.44
CA VAL A 88 -47.24 -49.79 -33.63
C VAL A 88 -48.24 -50.58 -32.77
N TRP A 89 -48.63 -50.05 -31.60
CA TRP A 89 -49.52 -50.75 -30.65
C TRP A 89 -51.02 -50.63 -30.97
N VAL A 90 -51.43 -49.63 -31.75
CA VAL A 90 -52.84 -49.33 -32.00
C VAL A 90 -53.14 -49.54 -33.48
N GLY A 91 -53.46 -50.78 -33.85
CA GLY A 91 -53.95 -51.11 -35.18
C GLY A 91 -55.23 -50.34 -35.54
N GLY A 92 -55.16 -49.57 -36.62
CA GLY A 92 -56.25 -49.23 -37.55
C GLY A 92 -57.43 -48.36 -37.08
N LEU A 93 -57.93 -48.51 -35.86
CA LEU A 93 -59.21 -47.89 -35.42
C LEU A 93 -59.12 -47.06 -34.14
N GLY A 94 -57.96 -47.01 -33.49
CA GLY A 94 -57.71 -46.05 -32.40
C GLY A 94 -57.10 -44.72 -32.86
N LEU A 95 -56.90 -44.51 -34.17
CA LEU A 95 -56.10 -43.40 -34.71
C LEU A 95 -56.75 -42.01 -34.50
N LEU A 96 -58.09 -41.93 -34.41
CA LEU A 96 -58.83 -40.67 -34.25
C LEU A 96 -58.93 -40.22 -32.78
N LEU A 97 -59.14 -41.16 -31.85
CA LEU A 97 -59.06 -40.92 -30.40
C LEU A 97 -57.61 -40.69 -29.96
N ALA A 98 -56.65 -41.39 -30.57
CA ALA A 98 -55.22 -41.13 -30.43
C ALA A 98 -54.82 -39.76 -30.99
N LEU A 99 -55.41 -39.26 -32.08
CA LEU A 99 -55.14 -37.93 -32.63
C LEU A 99 -55.59 -36.79 -31.71
N ILE A 100 -56.78 -36.91 -31.11
CA ILE A 100 -57.31 -35.89 -30.18
C ILE A 100 -56.55 -35.91 -28.84
N LEU A 101 -56.23 -37.10 -28.32
CA LEU A 101 -55.28 -37.24 -27.21
C LEU A 101 -53.86 -36.78 -27.65
N MET A 102 -53.42 -36.96 -28.89
CA MET A 102 -52.13 -36.44 -29.39
C MET A 102 -52.08 -34.91 -29.54
N VAL A 103 -53.20 -34.19 -29.49
CA VAL A 103 -53.19 -32.72 -29.47
C VAL A 103 -53.26 -32.20 -28.02
N ALA A 104 -54.06 -32.84 -27.16
CA ALA A 104 -54.25 -32.40 -25.77
C ALA A 104 -53.17 -32.94 -24.80
N THR A 105 -52.75 -34.20 -24.96
CA THR A 105 -51.80 -34.85 -24.03
C THR A 105 -50.35 -34.43 -24.29
N PRO A 106 -49.87 -34.19 -25.52
CA PRO A 106 -48.60 -33.50 -25.73
C PRO A 106 -48.66 -32.05 -25.30
N GLY A 107 -49.79 -31.34 -25.40
CA GLY A 107 -49.90 -29.98 -24.82
C GLY A 107 -49.72 -29.95 -23.30
N LEU A 108 -50.19 -30.98 -22.58
CA LEU A 108 -50.18 -31.05 -21.12
C LEU A 108 -48.97 -31.82 -20.56
N ILE A 109 -48.54 -32.91 -21.22
CA ILE A 109 -47.30 -33.64 -20.91
C ILE A 109 -46.10 -32.88 -21.47
N ALA A 110 -46.13 -32.32 -22.68
CA ALA A 110 -45.10 -31.36 -23.07
C ALA A 110 -45.30 -30.03 -22.36
N GLY A 111 -46.47 -29.62 -21.87
CA GLY A 111 -46.61 -28.43 -21.02
C GLY A 111 -45.98 -28.60 -19.64
N VAL A 112 -46.22 -29.75 -18.99
CA VAL A 112 -45.66 -30.14 -17.68
C VAL A 112 -44.24 -30.63 -17.82
N ALA A 113 -43.86 -31.38 -18.87
CA ALA A 113 -42.48 -31.72 -19.16
C ALA A 113 -41.71 -30.56 -19.78
N PHE A 114 -42.34 -29.56 -20.40
CA PHE A 114 -41.70 -28.27 -20.71
C PHE A 114 -41.57 -27.49 -19.41
N PHE A 115 -42.54 -27.40 -18.51
CA PHE A 115 -42.37 -26.71 -17.21
C PHE A 115 -41.40 -27.42 -16.26
N ILE A 116 -41.32 -28.74 -16.29
CA ILE A 116 -40.38 -29.56 -15.52
C ILE A 116 -39.04 -29.61 -16.26
N SER A 117 -38.97 -29.73 -17.58
CA SER A 117 -37.68 -29.66 -18.29
C SER A 117 -37.14 -28.24 -18.33
N THR A 118 -37.89 -27.19 -18.66
CA THR A 118 -37.46 -25.80 -18.44
C THR A 118 -37.27 -25.53 -16.95
N GLY A 119 -38.14 -25.94 -16.03
CA GLY A 119 -37.87 -25.78 -14.60
C GLY A 119 -36.53 -26.39 -14.14
N TYR A 120 -36.25 -27.64 -14.51
CA TYR A 120 -35.00 -28.35 -14.21
C TYR A 120 -33.82 -27.93 -15.11
N GLN A 121 -34.04 -27.42 -16.32
CA GLN A 121 -33.00 -26.90 -17.22
C GLN A 121 -32.60 -25.49 -16.83
N TRP A 122 -33.54 -24.66 -16.35
CA TRP A 122 -33.25 -23.34 -15.78
C TRP A 122 -32.54 -23.53 -14.44
N VAL A 123 -33.00 -24.44 -13.57
CA VAL A 123 -32.27 -24.78 -12.34
C VAL A 123 -30.91 -25.44 -12.64
N GLY A 124 -30.83 -26.34 -13.63
CA GLY A 124 -29.60 -27.01 -14.04
C GLY A 124 -28.60 -26.06 -14.70
N SER A 125 -29.05 -25.16 -15.58
CA SER A 125 -28.21 -24.11 -16.18
C SER A 125 -27.82 -23.04 -15.19
N LEU A 126 -28.64 -22.74 -14.18
CA LEU A 126 -28.26 -21.90 -13.05
C LEU A 126 -27.22 -22.58 -12.16
N ILE A 127 -27.38 -23.86 -11.84
CA ILE A 127 -26.40 -24.63 -11.03
C ILE A 127 -25.09 -24.79 -11.79
N LEU A 128 -25.12 -25.15 -13.07
CA LEU A 128 -23.92 -25.33 -13.90
C LEU A 128 -23.29 -24.01 -14.31
N GLY A 129 -24.08 -22.98 -14.58
CA GLY A 129 -23.61 -21.60 -14.77
C GLY A 129 -22.94 -21.07 -13.50
N SER A 130 -23.48 -21.41 -12.33
CA SER A 130 -22.84 -21.13 -11.03
C SER A 130 -21.56 -21.92 -10.88
N VAL A 131 -21.54 -23.23 -11.15
CA VAL A 131 -20.33 -24.08 -11.09
C VAL A 131 -19.27 -23.60 -12.08
N GLY A 132 -19.63 -23.19 -13.29
CA GLY A 132 -18.76 -22.60 -14.30
C GLY A 132 -18.22 -21.22 -13.88
N PHE A 133 -19.06 -20.40 -13.25
CA PHE A 133 -18.66 -19.12 -12.68
C PHE A 133 -17.67 -19.30 -11.51
N PHE A 134 -17.95 -20.24 -10.60
CA PHE A 134 -17.08 -20.54 -9.46
C PHE A 134 -15.76 -21.20 -9.91
N SER A 135 -15.82 -22.20 -10.80
CA SER A 135 -14.62 -22.88 -11.31
C SER A 135 -13.76 -21.97 -12.21
N GLY A 136 -14.37 -21.20 -13.10
CA GLY A 136 -13.69 -20.18 -13.90
C GLY A 136 -13.09 -19.07 -13.02
N GLY A 137 -13.80 -18.67 -11.96
CA GLY A 137 -13.30 -17.74 -10.95
C GLY A 137 -12.11 -18.28 -10.16
N LEU A 138 -12.11 -19.57 -9.80
CA LEU A 138 -10.98 -20.24 -9.13
C LEU A 138 -9.76 -20.36 -10.04
N VAL A 139 -9.92 -20.80 -11.29
CA VAL A 139 -8.82 -20.90 -12.27
C VAL A 139 -8.22 -19.53 -12.56
N TYR A 140 -9.06 -18.52 -12.79
CA TYR A 140 -8.60 -17.13 -12.93
C TYR A 140 -7.89 -16.64 -11.68
N GLY A 141 -8.41 -16.97 -10.49
CA GLY A 141 -7.79 -16.66 -9.20
C GLY A 141 -6.37 -17.20 -9.09
N VAL A 142 -6.16 -18.48 -9.41
CA VAL A 142 -4.85 -19.15 -9.36
C VAL A 142 -3.88 -18.56 -10.39
N ILE A 143 -4.31 -18.37 -11.63
CA ILE A 143 -3.47 -17.77 -12.70
C ILE A 143 -3.08 -16.34 -12.34
N ARG A 144 -4.03 -15.57 -11.79
CA ARG A 144 -3.79 -14.20 -11.33
C ARG A 144 -2.81 -14.17 -10.17
N GLU A 145 -2.95 -15.07 -9.20
CA GLU A 145 -2.05 -15.15 -8.05
C GLU A 145 -0.63 -15.52 -8.49
N GLN A 146 -0.48 -16.51 -9.37
CA GLN A 146 0.83 -16.85 -9.95
C GLN A 146 1.44 -15.68 -10.74
N TYR A 147 0.63 -14.96 -11.53
CA TYR A 147 1.07 -13.78 -12.25
C TYR A 147 1.51 -12.66 -11.29
N LEU A 148 0.72 -12.38 -10.24
CA LEU A 148 1.05 -11.36 -9.24
C LEU A 148 2.33 -11.70 -8.49
N THR A 149 2.53 -12.96 -8.09
CA THR A 149 3.75 -13.42 -7.42
C THR A 149 4.98 -13.30 -8.33
N SER A 150 4.85 -13.68 -9.61
CA SER A 150 5.92 -13.52 -10.59
C SER A 150 6.29 -12.04 -10.80
N LYS A 151 5.26 -11.20 -10.96
CA LYS A 151 5.42 -9.76 -11.15
C LYS A 151 5.94 -9.06 -9.89
N GLU A 152 5.58 -9.53 -8.70
CA GLU A 152 6.12 -9.05 -7.43
C GLU A 152 7.63 -9.24 -7.37
N MET A 153 8.12 -10.43 -7.74
CA MET A 153 9.55 -10.73 -7.76
C MET A 153 10.32 -9.85 -8.77
N GLU A 154 9.76 -9.65 -9.97
CA GLU A 154 10.34 -8.76 -10.99
C GLU A 154 10.36 -7.30 -10.52
N MET A 155 9.24 -6.80 -9.99
CA MET A 155 9.12 -5.44 -9.47
C MET A 155 10.02 -5.21 -8.24
N LEU A 156 10.23 -6.22 -7.39
CA LEU A 156 11.19 -6.16 -6.27
C LEU A 156 12.62 -6.01 -6.76
N GLY A 157 13.01 -6.70 -7.83
CA GLY A 157 14.32 -6.57 -8.45
C GLY A 157 14.58 -5.13 -8.93
N LEU A 158 13.66 -4.59 -9.73
CA LEU A 158 13.74 -3.23 -10.26
C LEU A 158 13.71 -2.16 -9.15
N ALA A 159 12.83 -2.34 -8.15
CA ALA A 159 12.74 -1.42 -7.03
C ALA A 159 14.02 -1.43 -6.19
N ARG A 160 14.64 -2.60 -5.97
CA ARG A 160 15.94 -2.69 -5.28
C ARG A 160 17.03 -1.94 -6.02
N GLU A 161 17.12 -2.09 -7.34
CA GLU A 161 18.08 -1.34 -8.17
C GLU A 161 17.86 0.17 -8.06
N GLN A 162 16.62 0.63 -8.10
CA GLN A 162 16.29 2.05 -7.93
C GLN A 162 16.77 2.62 -6.59
N PHE A 163 16.74 1.81 -5.53
CA PHE A 163 17.14 2.21 -4.18
C PHE A 163 18.58 1.82 -3.81
N GLN A 164 19.36 1.18 -4.69
CA GLN A 164 20.76 0.77 -4.38
C GLN A 164 21.66 1.94 -3.98
N ASN A 165 21.42 3.13 -4.53
CA ASN A 165 22.17 4.35 -4.22
C ASN A 165 21.48 5.24 -3.19
N TYR A 166 20.52 4.71 -2.43
CA TYR A 166 19.82 5.47 -1.41
C TYR A 166 20.81 6.02 -0.38
N ILE A 167 20.80 7.34 -0.20
CA ILE A 167 21.60 8.05 0.80
C ILE A 167 20.71 8.23 2.03
N LEU A 168 21.20 7.78 3.19
CA LEU A 168 20.48 7.92 4.46
C LEU A 168 20.20 9.39 4.74
N SER A 169 18.93 9.74 4.96
CA SER A 169 18.57 11.09 5.37
C SER A 169 19.01 11.33 6.83
N PRO A 170 19.11 12.61 7.26
CA PRO A 170 19.36 12.93 8.66
C PRO A 170 18.34 12.28 9.62
N GLU A 171 17.09 12.11 9.18
CA GLU A 171 16.05 11.44 9.97
C GLU A 171 16.30 9.94 10.10
N ASP A 172 16.74 9.29 9.03
CA ASP A 172 17.06 7.85 9.05
C ASP A 172 18.29 7.57 9.91
N LEU A 173 19.28 8.46 9.89
CA LEU A 173 20.44 8.39 10.79
C LEU A 173 20.01 8.54 12.25
N LEU A 174 19.11 9.48 12.55
CA LEU A 174 18.61 9.64 13.92
C LEU A 174 17.80 8.43 14.38
N LYS A 175 16.96 7.85 13.52
CA LYS A 175 16.24 6.59 13.80
C LYS A 175 17.20 5.43 14.00
N PHE A 176 18.22 5.28 13.14
CA PHE A 176 19.26 4.27 13.30
C PHE A 176 19.91 4.36 14.68
N TRP A 177 20.39 5.54 15.07
CA TRP A 177 21.03 5.74 16.37
C TRP A 177 20.04 5.51 17.50
N ASN A 178 18.81 6.00 17.41
CA ASN A 178 17.81 5.80 18.45
C ASN A 178 17.42 4.32 18.63
N ASP A 179 17.34 3.55 17.55
CA ASP A 179 16.90 2.15 17.61
C ASP A 179 18.07 1.21 17.94
N ARG A 180 19.16 1.27 17.17
CA ARG A 180 20.29 0.33 17.28
C ARG A 180 21.15 0.58 18.52
N LEU A 181 21.43 1.84 18.84
CA LEU A 181 22.20 2.16 20.05
C LEU A 181 21.40 1.81 21.31
N LYS A 182 20.11 2.12 21.32
CA LYS A 182 19.23 1.79 22.45
C LYS A 182 19.13 0.29 22.65
N GLN A 183 18.94 -0.49 21.59
CA GLN A 183 18.96 -1.96 21.69
C GLN A 183 20.30 -2.48 22.19
N PHE A 184 21.41 -1.93 21.70
CA PHE A 184 22.75 -2.32 22.15
C PHE A 184 22.95 -2.04 23.64
N LEU A 185 22.61 -0.84 24.11
CA LEU A 185 22.72 -0.43 25.52
C LEU A 185 21.80 -1.28 26.41
N LEU A 186 20.56 -1.52 25.98
CA LEU A 186 19.60 -2.36 26.70
C LEU A 186 20.09 -3.81 26.83
N ASN A 187 20.66 -4.38 25.79
CA ASN A 187 21.27 -5.72 25.85
C ASN A 187 22.42 -5.78 26.85
N ARG A 188 23.29 -4.76 26.86
CA ARG A 188 24.40 -4.68 27.82
C ARG A 188 23.92 -4.49 29.27
N GLN A 189 22.92 -3.64 29.50
CA GLN A 189 22.28 -3.49 30.80
C GLN A 189 21.68 -4.83 31.28
N ASN A 190 21.02 -5.58 30.40
CA ASN A 190 20.47 -6.90 30.73
C ASN A 190 21.58 -7.90 31.12
N THR A 191 22.69 -7.93 30.37
CA THR A 191 23.84 -8.78 30.70
C THR A 191 24.43 -8.44 32.07
N ILE A 192 24.62 -7.15 32.36
CA ILE A 192 25.15 -6.69 33.65
C ILE A 192 24.17 -6.97 34.79
N ALA A 193 22.87 -6.75 34.57
CA ALA A 193 21.82 -7.08 35.55
C ALA A 193 21.77 -8.57 35.85
N HIS A 194 22.03 -9.43 34.86
CA HIS A 194 22.20 -10.87 35.09
C HIS A 194 23.45 -11.16 35.93
N LYS A 195 24.59 -10.55 35.60
CA LYS A 195 25.85 -10.72 36.33
C LYS A 195 25.74 -10.28 37.80
N ILE A 196 25.08 -9.14 38.05
CA ILE A 196 24.79 -8.65 39.41
C ILE A 196 23.97 -9.68 40.19
N ARG A 197 22.94 -10.27 39.57
CA ARG A 197 22.11 -11.30 40.21
C ARG A 197 22.91 -12.56 40.54
N GLU A 198 23.74 -13.04 39.60
CA GLU A 198 24.63 -14.18 39.84
C GLU A 198 25.62 -13.92 40.99
N CYS A 199 26.30 -12.77 40.98
CA CYS A 199 27.26 -12.42 42.02
C CYS A 199 26.59 -12.36 43.40
N ARG A 200 25.41 -11.74 43.50
CA ARG A 200 24.65 -11.71 44.77
C ARG A 200 24.27 -13.12 45.24
N ARG A 201 23.82 -13.98 44.33
CA ARG A 201 23.48 -15.37 44.64
C ARG A 201 24.69 -16.14 45.16
N LEU A 202 25.82 -16.03 44.47
CA LEU A 202 27.07 -16.71 44.84
C LEU A 202 27.62 -16.21 46.19
N ILE A 203 27.51 -14.92 46.50
CA ILE A 203 27.92 -14.35 47.80
C ILE A 203 27.08 -14.96 48.93
N GLU A 204 25.76 -15.01 48.78
CA GLU A 204 24.88 -15.62 49.79
C GLU A 204 25.08 -17.14 49.90
N GLU A 205 25.27 -17.84 48.78
CA GLU A 205 25.60 -19.27 48.78
C GLU A 205 26.93 -19.53 49.52
N CYS A 206 27.99 -18.77 49.24
CA CYS A 206 29.28 -18.90 49.93
C CYS A 206 29.12 -18.65 51.43
N LYS A 207 28.34 -17.64 51.83
CA LYS A 207 28.09 -17.29 53.23
C LYS A 207 27.26 -18.36 53.96
N THR A 208 26.26 -18.91 53.30
CA THR A 208 25.40 -19.97 53.85
C THR A 208 26.20 -21.26 54.05
N VAL A 209 26.91 -21.71 53.01
CA VAL A 209 27.74 -22.93 53.07
C VAL A 209 28.87 -22.78 54.09
N SER A 210 29.49 -21.60 54.20
CA SER A 210 30.51 -21.35 55.23
C SER A 210 29.94 -21.47 56.64
N LYS A 211 28.75 -20.91 56.90
CA LYS A 211 28.06 -21.06 58.19
C LYS A 211 27.69 -22.51 58.49
N ASP A 212 27.18 -23.24 57.50
CA ASP A 212 26.80 -24.63 57.67
C ASP A 212 28.02 -25.50 58.01
N LEU A 213 29.15 -25.28 57.33
CA LEU A 213 30.44 -25.94 57.61
C LEU A 213 30.98 -25.59 59.01
N GLU A 214 30.88 -24.34 59.44
CA GLU A 214 31.28 -23.92 60.79
C GLU A 214 30.38 -24.54 61.88
N SER A 215 29.10 -24.77 61.58
CA SER A 215 28.11 -25.30 62.50
C SER A 215 28.12 -26.83 62.65
N SER A 216 28.73 -27.55 61.70
CA SER A 216 28.82 -29.02 61.71
C SER A 216 30.22 -29.50 62.12
N PRO A 217 30.39 -30.02 63.35
CA PRO A 217 31.70 -30.45 63.86
C PRO A 217 32.37 -31.54 63.01
N GLU A 218 31.58 -32.38 62.35
CA GLU A 218 32.04 -33.51 61.52
C GLU A 218 32.48 -33.09 60.11
N LEU A 219 32.02 -31.93 59.63
CA LEU A 219 32.28 -31.40 58.28
C LEU A 219 33.16 -30.14 58.30
N ASN A 220 33.58 -29.69 59.49
CA ASN A 220 34.35 -28.47 59.67
C ASN A 220 35.74 -28.59 59.01
N ALA A 221 35.86 -28.00 57.82
CA ALA A 221 37.06 -27.98 57.00
C ALA A 221 37.59 -26.53 56.87
N PRO A 222 38.47 -26.08 57.78
CA PRO A 222 38.91 -24.68 57.84
C PRO A 222 39.55 -24.17 56.54
N GLU A 223 40.31 -25.00 55.81
CA GLU A 223 40.85 -24.64 54.49
C GLU A 223 39.76 -24.38 53.43
N THR A 224 38.62 -25.07 53.55
CA THR A 224 37.50 -24.90 52.61
C THR A 224 36.72 -23.63 52.93
N ILE A 225 36.57 -23.30 54.22
CA ILE A 225 35.99 -22.03 54.69
C ILE A 225 36.85 -20.85 54.22
N GLU A 226 38.17 -20.95 54.32
CA GLU A 226 39.08 -19.89 53.84
C GLU A 226 38.98 -19.69 52.31
N LYS A 227 38.90 -20.78 51.54
CA LYS A 227 38.67 -20.72 50.09
C LYS A 227 37.32 -20.08 49.73
N LEU A 228 36.26 -20.40 50.47
CA LEU A 228 34.93 -19.78 50.30
C LEU A 228 34.98 -18.29 50.62
N ALA A 229 35.68 -17.88 51.68
CA ALA A 229 35.87 -16.47 52.04
C ALA A 229 36.67 -15.69 50.99
N GLN A 230 37.75 -16.27 50.45
CA GLN A 230 38.48 -15.68 49.33
C GLN A 230 37.60 -15.54 48.08
N ARG A 231 36.80 -16.58 47.77
CA ARG A 231 35.88 -16.55 46.62
C ARG A 231 34.78 -15.50 46.79
N GLN A 232 34.26 -15.35 48.00
CA GLN A 232 33.30 -14.30 48.34
C GLN A 232 33.92 -12.91 48.08
N LYS A 233 35.12 -12.64 48.61
CA LYS A 233 35.80 -11.34 48.42
C LYS A 233 36.04 -11.00 46.95
N VAL A 234 36.46 -11.96 46.14
CA VAL A 234 36.61 -11.78 44.67
C VAL A 234 35.25 -11.48 44.02
N THR A 235 34.20 -12.20 44.42
CA THR A 235 32.86 -12.01 43.87
C THR A 235 32.25 -10.66 44.26
N GLU A 236 32.54 -10.16 45.46
CA GLU A 236 32.16 -8.82 45.93
C GLU A 236 32.85 -7.71 45.13
N ALA A 237 34.13 -7.89 44.77
CA ALA A 237 34.83 -6.95 43.88
C ALA A 237 34.18 -6.91 42.49
N VAL A 238 33.91 -8.09 41.90
CA VAL A 238 33.21 -8.18 40.60
C VAL A 238 31.81 -7.58 40.66
N LEU A 239 31.10 -7.72 41.78
CA LEU A 239 29.80 -7.10 41.99
C LEU A 239 29.90 -5.56 42.01
N ALA A 240 30.91 -5.01 42.68
CA ALA A 240 31.14 -3.57 42.72
C ALA A 240 31.42 -3.00 41.32
N ASP A 241 32.28 -3.68 40.55
CA ASP A 241 32.59 -3.29 39.17
C ASP A 241 31.33 -3.32 38.28
N ALA A 242 30.53 -4.39 38.39
CA ALA A 242 29.29 -4.53 37.63
C ALA A 242 28.26 -3.44 37.99
N LEU A 243 28.18 -3.07 39.27
CA LEU A 243 27.31 -1.97 39.72
C LEU A 243 27.78 -0.61 39.17
N SER A 244 29.09 -0.33 39.17
CA SER A 244 29.64 0.89 38.56
C SER A 244 29.33 0.96 37.07
N ALA A 245 29.61 -0.12 36.34
CA ALA A 245 29.34 -0.22 34.91
C ALA A 245 27.86 0.03 34.57
N ASN A 246 26.93 -0.46 35.40
CA ASN A 246 25.50 -0.23 35.21
C ASN A 246 25.10 1.26 35.38
N VAL A 247 25.66 1.94 36.38
CA VAL A 247 25.44 3.38 36.59
C VAL A 247 25.95 4.20 35.40
N ILE A 248 27.10 3.82 34.86
CA ILE A 248 27.71 4.48 33.71
C ILE A 248 26.87 4.28 32.45
N LEU A 249 26.43 3.06 32.17
CA LEU A 249 25.54 2.77 31.04
C LEU A 249 24.26 3.62 31.09
N ALA A 250 23.66 3.78 32.27
CA ALA A 250 22.48 4.62 32.44
C ALA A 250 22.78 6.11 32.17
N LYS A 251 23.95 6.62 32.60
CA LYS A 251 24.38 7.99 32.28
C LYS A 251 24.60 8.18 30.77
N ILE A 252 25.24 7.22 30.11
CA ILE A 252 25.50 7.24 28.67
C ILE A 252 24.18 7.22 27.89
N GLU A 253 23.26 6.30 28.22
CA GLU A 253 21.94 6.22 27.60
C GLU A 253 21.21 7.56 27.69
N LYS A 254 21.17 8.16 28.89
CA LYS A 254 20.53 9.46 29.10
C LYS A 254 21.17 10.57 28.26
N GLY A 255 22.52 10.60 28.20
CA GLY A 255 23.27 11.57 27.40
C GLY A 255 22.98 11.45 25.91
N PHE A 256 22.99 10.22 25.37
CA PHE A 256 22.68 9.96 23.97
C PHE A 256 21.23 10.31 23.62
N LEU A 257 20.25 9.91 24.44
CA LEU A 257 18.85 10.22 24.20
C LEU A 257 18.59 11.73 24.19
N ASN A 258 19.23 12.49 25.07
CA ASN A 258 19.13 13.95 25.04
C ASN A 258 19.71 14.52 23.75
N ARG A 259 20.87 14.02 23.31
CA ARG A 259 21.50 14.50 22.07
C ARG A 259 20.70 14.16 20.82
N ILE A 260 20.08 12.98 20.78
CA ILE A 260 19.18 12.58 19.69
C ILE A 260 17.99 13.56 19.63
N ARG A 261 17.34 13.86 20.76
CA ARG A 261 16.22 14.82 20.80
C ARG A 261 16.62 16.22 20.36
N GLU A 262 17.80 16.70 20.75
CA GLU A 262 18.33 17.99 20.27
C GLU A 262 18.49 17.99 18.76
N LEU A 263 19.04 16.92 18.19
CA LEU A 263 19.24 16.79 16.75
C LEU A 263 17.90 16.64 16.00
N GLU A 264 16.93 15.90 16.54
CA GLU A 264 15.58 15.81 15.99
C GLU A 264 14.93 17.20 15.88
N ALA A 265 15.07 18.03 16.93
CA ALA A 265 14.57 19.40 16.91
C ALA A 265 15.25 20.27 15.84
N LEU A 266 16.57 20.10 15.65
CA LEU A 266 17.32 20.81 14.61
C LEU A 266 16.91 20.37 13.20
N VAL A 267 16.73 19.07 12.98
CA VAL A 267 16.25 18.53 11.70
C VAL A 267 14.84 19.03 11.40
N ALA A 268 13.93 19.02 12.38
CA ALA A 268 12.59 19.57 12.22
C ALA A 268 12.61 21.06 11.85
N LYS A 269 13.48 21.86 12.49
CA LYS A 269 13.67 23.28 12.17
C LYS A 269 14.20 23.47 10.74
N ARG A 270 15.19 22.68 10.32
CA ARG A 270 15.73 22.70 8.95
C ARG A 270 14.63 22.41 7.92
N ASN A 271 13.85 21.34 8.13
CA ASN A 271 12.78 20.95 7.23
C ASN A 271 11.71 22.05 7.10
N LEU A 272 11.41 22.75 8.20
CA LEU A 272 10.49 23.88 8.20
C LEU A 272 11.04 25.04 7.36
N MET A 273 12.32 25.40 7.54
CA MET A 273 12.99 26.44 6.74
C MET A 273 13.04 26.10 5.24
N GLU A 274 13.33 24.85 4.88
CA GLU A 274 13.34 24.41 3.48
C GLU A 274 11.94 24.52 2.84
N ARG A 275 10.88 24.16 3.57
CA ARG A 275 9.49 24.33 3.10
C ARG A 275 9.12 25.79 2.93
N GLU A 276 9.55 26.67 3.84
CA GLU A 276 9.31 28.11 3.72
C GLU A 276 10.04 28.72 2.52
N LEU A 277 11.30 28.32 2.30
CA LEU A 277 12.08 28.73 1.13
C LEU A 277 11.41 28.30 -0.17
N GLU A 278 10.91 27.07 -0.24
CA GLU A 278 10.22 26.56 -1.43
C GLU A 278 8.91 27.33 -1.69
N LYS A 279 8.13 27.63 -0.64
CA LYS A 279 6.95 28.50 -0.75
C LYS A 279 7.32 29.89 -1.26
N GLN A 280 8.42 30.46 -0.79
CA GLN A 280 8.91 31.76 -1.28
C GLN A 280 9.27 31.72 -2.76
N LYS A 281 9.95 30.65 -3.23
CA LYS A 281 10.25 30.45 -4.66
C LYS A 281 8.99 30.31 -5.51
N GLN A 282 7.99 29.56 -5.03
CA GLN A 282 6.72 29.43 -5.74
C GLN A 282 5.96 30.77 -5.82
N LEU A 283 5.97 31.54 -4.73
CA LEU A 283 5.39 32.88 -4.70
C LEU A 283 6.13 33.84 -5.64
N SER A 284 7.46 33.83 -5.66
CA SER A 284 8.23 34.70 -6.57
C SER A 284 7.97 34.35 -8.05
N LEU A 285 7.91 33.06 -8.39
CA LEU A 285 7.53 32.60 -9.74
C LEU A 285 6.10 33.00 -10.11
N ARG A 286 5.17 33.02 -9.13
CA ARG A 286 3.79 33.47 -9.35
C ARG A 286 3.71 34.98 -9.53
N ILE A 287 4.45 35.75 -8.74
CA ILE A 287 4.56 37.21 -8.87
C ILE A 287 5.12 37.58 -10.24
N ALA A 288 6.22 36.96 -10.66
CA ALA A 288 6.81 37.20 -11.98
C ALA A 288 5.81 36.94 -13.13
N ARG A 289 5.05 35.83 -13.04
CA ARG A 289 3.98 35.52 -14.01
C ARG A 289 2.86 36.55 -14.03
N LEU A 290 2.44 37.04 -12.85
CA LEU A 290 1.38 38.05 -12.76
C LEU A 290 1.84 39.40 -13.30
N LEU A 291 3.08 39.83 -13.00
CA LEU A 291 3.65 41.06 -13.54
C LEU A 291 3.75 40.99 -15.07
N GLY A 292 4.28 39.90 -15.63
CA GLY A 292 4.36 39.73 -17.09
C GLY A 292 2.98 39.74 -17.76
N LYS A 293 1.97 39.08 -17.19
CA LYS A 293 0.59 39.14 -17.70
C LYS A 293 -0.01 40.55 -17.60
N THR A 294 0.34 41.30 -16.56
CA THR A 294 -0.17 42.66 -16.38
C THR A 294 0.43 43.59 -17.43
N GLU A 295 1.72 43.46 -17.72
CA GLU A 295 2.38 44.21 -18.80
C GLU A 295 1.77 43.88 -20.18
N GLU A 296 1.58 42.59 -20.47
CA GLU A 296 0.95 42.13 -21.72
C GLU A 296 -0.49 42.68 -21.87
N ASN A 297 -1.32 42.58 -20.83
CA ASN A 297 -2.68 43.12 -20.84
C ASN A 297 -2.70 44.65 -20.97
N THR A 298 -1.72 45.34 -20.40
CA THR A 298 -1.64 46.81 -20.49
C THR A 298 -1.30 47.23 -21.91
N LEU A 299 -0.35 46.54 -22.56
CA LEU A 299 -0.01 46.75 -23.97
C LEU A 299 -1.20 46.47 -24.89
N ASP A 300 -1.88 45.33 -24.72
CA ASP A 300 -3.07 44.96 -25.48
C ASP A 300 -4.19 46.00 -25.31
N TRP A 301 -4.42 46.49 -24.08
CA TRP A 301 -5.40 47.55 -23.83
C TRP A 301 -5.03 48.87 -24.49
N VAL A 302 -3.77 49.28 -24.43
CA VAL A 302 -3.30 50.51 -25.08
C VAL A 302 -3.51 50.43 -26.60
N GLN A 303 -3.20 49.28 -27.20
CA GLN A 303 -3.41 49.05 -28.62
C GLN A 303 -4.90 49.09 -28.98
N LYS A 304 -5.75 48.33 -28.28
CA LYS A 304 -7.21 48.33 -28.51
C LYS A 304 -7.82 49.71 -28.33
N LYS A 305 -7.34 50.48 -27.35
CA LYS A 305 -7.80 51.86 -27.14
C LYS A 305 -7.45 52.76 -28.33
N GLN A 306 -6.26 52.61 -28.91
CA GLN A 306 -5.86 53.36 -30.11
C GLN A 306 -6.72 52.96 -31.32
N GLU A 307 -6.93 51.66 -31.54
CA GLU A 307 -7.80 51.14 -32.60
C GLU A 307 -9.21 51.71 -32.47
N PHE A 308 -9.80 51.66 -31.27
CA PHE A 308 -11.13 52.21 -31.01
C PHE A 308 -11.20 53.73 -31.22
N GLN A 309 -10.17 54.49 -30.84
CA GLN A 309 -10.12 55.93 -31.09
C GLN A 309 -10.09 56.25 -32.58
N ILE A 310 -9.37 55.46 -33.38
CA ILE A 310 -9.33 55.60 -34.84
C ILE A 310 -10.69 55.29 -35.44
N GLU A 311 -11.33 54.20 -35.04
CA GLU A 311 -12.69 53.83 -35.49
C GLU A 311 -13.70 54.93 -35.17
N LEU A 312 -13.69 55.44 -33.93
CA LEU A 312 -14.62 56.47 -33.48
C LEU A 312 -14.43 57.80 -34.23
N ALA A 313 -13.17 58.19 -34.49
CA ALA A 313 -12.87 59.34 -35.33
C ALA A 313 -13.37 59.13 -36.77
N GLY A 314 -13.22 57.93 -37.31
CA GLY A 314 -13.74 57.56 -38.63
C GLY A 314 -15.27 57.64 -38.70
N MET A 315 -15.97 57.14 -37.67
CA MET A 315 -17.43 57.22 -37.58
C MET A 315 -17.93 58.66 -37.47
N ILE A 316 -17.28 59.49 -36.64
CA ILE A 316 -17.62 60.91 -36.50
C ILE A 316 -17.42 61.61 -37.84
N HIS A 317 -16.31 61.36 -38.54
CA HIS A 317 -16.06 61.95 -39.84
C HIS A 317 -17.09 61.54 -40.89
N ALA A 318 -17.48 60.25 -40.93
CA ALA A 318 -18.53 59.77 -41.81
C ALA A 318 -19.88 60.42 -41.51
N PHE A 319 -20.23 60.56 -40.23
CA PHE A 319 -21.45 61.24 -39.81
C PHE A 319 -21.45 62.73 -40.18
N GLU A 320 -20.33 63.43 -40.02
CA GLU A 320 -20.17 64.82 -40.46
C GLU A 320 -20.35 64.95 -41.99
N GLN A 321 -19.79 64.02 -42.77
CA GLN A 321 -19.99 63.97 -44.21
C GLN A 321 -21.45 63.71 -44.60
N GLU A 322 -22.14 62.78 -43.93
CA GLU A 322 -23.56 62.52 -44.17
C GLU A 322 -24.45 63.72 -43.80
N LEU A 323 -24.13 64.42 -42.71
CA LEU A 323 -24.83 65.65 -42.33
C LEU A 323 -24.64 66.75 -43.38
N LEU A 324 -23.43 66.93 -43.88
CA LEU A 324 -23.14 67.89 -44.97
C LEU A 324 -23.93 67.51 -46.23
N HIS A 325 -23.88 66.25 -46.65
CA HIS A 325 -24.64 65.79 -47.82
C HIS A 325 -26.15 65.97 -47.64
N THR A 326 -26.68 65.68 -46.45
CA THR A 326 -28.10 65.85 -46.14
C THR A 326 -28.48 67.33 -46.16
N LYS A 327 -27.62 68.20 -45.62
CA LYS A 327 -27.80 69.65 -45.68
C LYS A 327 -27.82 70.14 -47.13
N ASP A 328 -26.85 69.73 -47.93
CA ASP A 328 -26.76 70.08 -49.36
C ASP A 328 -28.01 69.60 -50.12
N MET A 329 -28.53 68.41 -49.80
CA MET A 329 -29.79 67.89 -50.35
C MET A 329 -30.99 68.77 -49.98
N ILE A 330 -31.12 69.17 -48.71
CA ILE A 330 -32.23 70.02 -48.24
C ILE A 330 -32.14 71.41 -48.87
N GLU A 331 -30.95 72.00 -48.95
CA GLU A 331 -30.74 73.29 -49.62
C GLU A 331 -31.11 73.21 -51.11
N ALA A 332 -30.74 72.13 -51.80
CA ALA A 332 -31.16 71.90 -53.19
C ALA A 332 -32.68 71.73 -53.32
N GLU A 333 -33.36 71.03 -52.41
CA GLU A 333 -34.83 70.93 -52.41
C GLU A 333 -35.51 72.28 -52.19
N ILE A 334 -34.98 73.12 -51.29
CA ILE A 334 -35.48 74.48 -51.04
C ILE A 334 -35.30 75.37 -52.28
N GLU A 335 -34.18 75.25 -52.99
CA GLU A 335 -33.94 75.97 -54.25
C GLU A 335 -34.88 75.52 -55.38
N ILE A 336 -35.23 74.23 -55.44
CA ILE A 336 -36.16 73.69 -56.46
C ILE A 336 -37.62 74.12 -56.19
N HIS A 337 -37.96 74.49 -54.96
CA HIS A 337 -39.33 74.87 -54.55
C HIS A 337 -39.55 76.38 -54.36
N ASN A 338 -38.54 77.21 -54.65
CA ASN A 338 -38.64 78.67 -54.75
C ASN A 338 -38.55 79.15 -56.20
#